data_AF-A0A1I1SYP8-F1
#
_entry.id   AF-A0A1I1SYP8-F1
#
_cell.length_a   1.000
_cell.length_b   1.000
_cell.length_c   1.000
_cell.angle_alpha   90.00
_cell.angle_beta   90.00
_cell.angle_gamma   90.00
#
_symmetry.space_group_name_H-M   'P 1'
#
loop_
_entity.id
_entity.type
_entity.pdbx_description
1 polymer ?
#
loop_
_entity_poly.entity_id
_entity_poly.type
_entity_poly.pdbx_seq_one_letter_code
_entity_poly.pdbx_strand_id
1 'polypeptide(L)'
;MPEKSALVKSQQAVAQSTAIAVQDAADNLRNLSTITTTAIGVALSQLLATGDPKYSKVIEEAQKVMEKGTEHFASVGAKASKVLKDFKP
;
A
#
# COMPACT_ATOMS: atom_id res chain seq x y z
N MET A 1 0.65 12.65 38.62
CA MET A 1 1.18 13.82 37.88
C MET A 1 0.48 13.91 36.53
N PRO A 2 -0.25 15.00 36.25
CA PRO A 2 -1.03 15.18 35.01
C PRO A 2 -0.19 15.10 33.73
N GLU A 3 1.04 15.61 33.77
CA GLU A 3 1.96 15.65 32.62
C GLU A 3 2.36 14.26 32.12
N LYS A 4 2.61 13.32 33.04
CA LYS A 4 2.91 11.92 32.70
C LYS A 4 1.72 11.22 32.03
N SER A 5 0.49 11.60 32.39
CA SER A 5 -0.73 11.08 31.76
C SER A 5 -0.93 11.65 30.35
N ALA A 6 -0.67 12.95 30.16
CA ALA A 6 -0.74 13.59 28.84
C ALA A 6 0.28 13.00 27.86
N LEU A 7 1.52 12.76 28.32
CA LEU A 7 2.57 12.14 27.51
C LEU A 7 2.18 10.72 27.04
N VAL A 8 1.69 9.87 27.96
CA VAL A 8 1.24 8.51 27.60
C VAL A 8 0.09 8.54 26.59
N LYS A 9 -0.89 9.44 26.76
CA LYS A 9 -1.99 9.58 25.80
C LYS A 9 -1.50 10.02 24.42
N SER A 10 -0.54 10.94 24.36
CA SER A 10 0.05 11.38 23.08
C SER A 10 0.79 10.24 22.38
N GLN A 11 1.53 9.42 23.10
CA GLN A 11 2.23 8.25 22.56
C GLN A 11 1.25 7.20 22.03
N GLN A 12 0.17 6.94 22.75
CA GLN A 12 -0.90 6.04 22.29
C GLN A 12 -1.56 6.56 21.01
N ALA A 13 -1.85 7.86 20.93
CA ALA A 13 -2.44 8.48 19.75
C ALA A 13 -1.51 8.36 18.52
N VAL A 14 -0.21 8.63 18.68
CA VAL A 14 0.79 8.46 17.61
C VAL A 14 0.91 7.00 17.19
N ALA A 15 0.90 6.07 18.14
CA ALA A 15 0.94 4.65 17.83
C ALA A 15 -0.29 4.20 17.03
N GLN A 16 -1.48 4.65 17.44
CA GLN A 16 -2.73 4.34 16.77
C GLN A 16 -2.80 4.94 15.37
N SER A 17 -2.46 6.22 15.20
CA SER A 17 -2.48 6.87 13.88
C SER A 17 -1.49 6.21 12.92
N THR A 18 -0.34 5.78 13.44
CA THR A 18 0.66 5.07 12.65
C THR A 18 0.17 3.68 12.22
N ALA A 19 -0.50 2.96 13.13
CA ALA A 19 -1.11 1.67 12.81
C ALA A 19 -2.18 1.80 11.71
N ILE A 20 -3.04 2.81 11.81
CA ILE A 20 -4.07 3.11 10.80
C ILE A 20 -3.42 3.40 9.45
N ALA A 21 -2.38 4.23 9.39
CA ALA A 21 -1.70 4.55 8.13
C ALA A 21 -1.13 3.30 7.43
N VAL A 22 -0.56 2.37 8.19
CA VAL A 22 -0.07 1.08 7.65
C VAL A 22 -1.22 0.20 7.18
N GLN A 23 -2.33 0.16 7.91
CA GLN A 23 -3.54 -0.58 7.51
C GLN A 23 -4.13 -0.03 6.21
N ASP A 24 -4.30 1.29 6.10
CA ASP A 24 -4.79 1.96 4.89
C ASP A 24 -3.90 1.65 3.68
N ALA A 25 -2.58 1.66 3.87
CA ALA A 25 -1.65 1.32 2.81
C ALA A 25 -1.73 -0.16 2.40
N ALA A 26 -1.92 -1.08 3.35
CA ALA A 26 -2.12 -2.50 3.09
C ALA A 26 -3.44 -2.76 2.34
N ASP A 27 -4.52 -2.08 2.74
CA ASP A 27 -5.82 -2.19 2.10
C ASP A 27 -5.80 -1.63 0.68
N ASN A 28 -5.12 -0.49 0.47
CA ASN A 28 -4.89 0.03 -0.87
C ASN A 28 -4.12 -0.97 -1.75
N LEU A 29 -3.04 -1.59 -1.23
CA LEU A 29 -2.30 -2.61 -1.96
C LEU A 29 -3.19 -3.81 -2.33
N ARG A 30 -4.05 -4.28 -1.42
CA ARG A 30 -5.00 -5.36 -1.70
C ARG A 30 -6.00 -4.96 -2.80
N ASN A 31 -6.50 -3.72 -2.76
CA ASN A 31 -7.42 -3.22 -3.78
C ASN A 31 -6.76 -3.13 -5.16
N LEU A 32 -5.54 -2.58 -5.21
CA LEU A 32 -4.73 -2.56 -6.44
C LEU A 32 -4.50 -3.98 -6.96
N SER A 33 -4.20 -4.94 -6.07
CA SER A 33 -4.02 -6.34 -6.46
C SER A 33 -5.21 -6.97 -7.13
N THR A 34 -6.41 -6.72 -6.62
CA THR A 34 -7.63 -7.22 -7.23
C THR A 34 -7.84 -6.60 -8.61
N ILE A 35 -7.68 -5.27 -8.72
CA ILE A 35 -7.93 -4.53 -9.96
C ILE A 35 -6.92 -4.91 -11.04
N THR A 36 -5.61 -4.91 -10.72
CA THR A 36 -4.56 -5.20 -11.70
C THR A 36 -4.61 -6.64 -12.17
N THR A 37 -4.85 -7.60 -11.27
CA THR A 37 -4.98 -9.02 -11.65
C THR A 37 -6.18 -9.24 -12.56
N THR A 38 -7.30 -8.57 -12.29
CA THR A 38 -8.48 -8.61 -13.16
C THR A 38 -8.17 -8.02 -14.55
N ALA A 39 -7.51 -6.86 -14.59
CA ALA A 39 -7.11 -6.22 -15.84
C ALA A 39 -6.14 -7.09 -16.65
N ILE A 40 -5.16 -7.71 -16.00
CA ILE A 40 -4.22 -8.65 -16.61
C ILE A 40 -4.96 -9.85 -17.19
N GLY A 41 -5.90 -10.44 -16.44
CA GLY A 41 -6.70 -11.57 -16.91
C GLY A 41 -7.48 -11.24 -18.18
N VAL A 42 -8.20 -10.10 -18.20
CA VAL A 42 -8.94 -9.64 -19.37
C VAL A 42 -8.02 -9.36 -20.55
N ALA A 43 -6.91 -8.65 -20.33
CA ALA A 43 -5.94 -8.33 -21.39
C ALA A 43 -5.30 -9.61 -21.95
N LEU A 44 -4.95 -10.57 -21.10
CA LEU A 44 -4.39 -11.85 -21.52
C LEU A 44 -5.39 -12.64 -22.37
N SER A 45 -6.66 -12.71 -21.98
CA SER A 45 -7.69 -13.35 -22.79
C SER A 45 -7.81 -12.71 -24.18
N GLN A 46 -7.75 -11.37 -24.25
CA GLN A 46 -7.82 -10.65 -25.52
C GLN A 46 -6.56 -10.84 -26.38
N LEU A 47 -5.38 -10.87 -25.77
CA LEU A 47 -4.12 -11.17 -26.46
C LEU A 47 -4.17 -12.55 -27.10
N LEU A 48 -4.63 -13.56 -26.36
CA LEU A 48 -4.76 -14.94 -26.86
C LEU A 48 -5.80 -15.06 -27.98
N ALA A 49 -6.92 -14.34 -27.87
CA ALA A 49 -8.00 -14.40 -28.85
C ALA A 49 -7.68 -13.66 -30.16
N THR A 50 -6.95 -12.55 -30.08
CA THR A 50 -6.76 -11.63 -31.22
C THR A 50 -5.34 -11.59 -31.75
N GLY A 51 -4.34 -11.97 -30.94
CA GLY A 51 -2.93 -11.75 -31.24
C GLY A 51 -2.49 -10.28 -31.21
N ASP A 52 -3.35 -9.34 -30.83
CA ASP A 52 -3.04 -7.91 -30.87
C ASP A 52 -2.05 -7.53 -29.74
N PRO A 53 -0.85 -7.04 -30.07
CA PRO A 53 0.19 -6.75 -29.09
C PRO A 53 -0.15 -5.60 -28.13
N LYS A 54 -1.19 -4.79 -28.40
CA LYS A 54 -1.60 -3.73 -27.47
C LYS A 54 -1.98 -4.28 -26.10
N TYR A 55 -2.49 -5.52 -26.05
CA TYR A 55 -2.90 -6.16 -24.81
C TYR A 55 -1.69 -6.53 -23.94
N SER A 56 -0.54 -6.85 -24.52
CA SER A 56 0.72 -7.01 -23.78
C SER A 56 1.10 -5.72 -23.05
N LYS A 57 0.92 -4.56 -23.68
CA LYS A 57 1.17 -3.26 -23.05
C LYS A 57 0.24 -3.01 -21.85
N VAL A 58 -1.03 -3.42 -21.94
CA VAL A 58 -1.97 -3.32 -20.80
C VAL A 58 -1.50 -4.18 -19.63
N ILE A 59 -1.03 -5.41 -19.92
CA ILE A 59 -0.48 -6.31 -18.89
C ILE A 59 0.73 -5.68 -18.21
N GLU A 60 1.67 -5.14 -18.98
CA GLU A 60 2.87 -4.47 -18.44
C GLU A 60 2.52 -3.27 -17.55
N GLU A 61 1.59 -2.41 -17.99
CA GLU A 61 1.18 -1.25 -17.18
C GLU A 61 0.45 -1.67 -15.90
N ALA A 62 -0.37 -2.72 -15.94
CA ALA A 62 -1.01 -3.28 -14.75
C ALA A 62 0.00 -3.87 -13.76
N GLN A 63 1.07 -4.50 -14.25
CA GLN A 63 2.19 -4.98 -13.42
C GLN A 63 2.94 -3.81 -12.76
N LYS A 64 3.23 -2.73 -13.50
CA LYS A 64 3.86 -1.52 -12.93
C LYS A 64 3.03 -0.85 -11.85
N VAL A 65 1.70 -0.86 -11.98
CA VAL A 65 0.80 -0.34 -10.94
C VAL A 65 0.93 -1.16 -9.65
N MET A 66 1.05 -2.49 -9.75
CA MET A 66 1.29 -3.36 -8.60
C MET A 66 2.64 -3.07 -7.93
N GLU A 67 3.70 -2.94 -8.71
CA GLU A 67 5.05 -2.63 -8.21
C GLU A 67 5.02 -1.31 -7.42
N LYS A 68 4.46 -0.25 -8.00
CA LYS A 68 4.29 1.04 -7.32
C LYS A 68 3.44 0.94 -6.05
N GLY A 69 2.39 0.14 -6.07
CA GLY A 69 1.58 -0.13 -4.87
C GLY A 69 2.40 -0.76 -3.75
N THR A 70 3.26 -1.72 -4.10
CA THR A 70 4.14 -2.42 -3.15
C THR A 70 5.20 -1.48 -2.59
N GLU A 71 5.83 -0.67 -3.44
CA GLU A 71 6.77 0.38 -3.04
C GLU A 71 6.12 1.40 -2.10
N HIS A 72 4.90 1.83 -2.41
CA HIS A 72 4.14 2.74 -1.57
C HIS A 72 3.86 2.14 -0.19
N PHE A 73 3.39 0.88 -0.13
CA PHE A 73 3.17 0.18 1.14
C PHE A 73 4.46 0.08 1.97
N ALA A 74 5.58 -0.31 1.34
CA ALA A 74 6.87 -0.37 2.01
C ALA A 74 7.33 0.99 2.52
N SER A 75 7.15 2.05 1.73
CA SER A 75 7.48 3.43 2.10
C SER A 75 6.67 3.91 3.31
N VAL A 76 5.36 3.64 3.33
CA VAL A 76 4.50 3.95 4.47
C VAL A 76 4.94 3.17 5.70
N GLY A 77 5.22 1.87 5.57
CA GLY A 77 5.72 1.03 6.67
C GLY A 77 7.04 1.53 7.26
N ALA A 78 7.99 1.96 6.41
CA ALA A 78 9.26 2.52 6.85
C ALA A 78 9.08 3.85 7.59
N LYS A 79 8.25 4.76 7.07
CA LYS A 79 7.94 6.05 7.70
C LYS A 79 7.21 5.86 9.03
N ALA A 80 6.25 4.95 9.07
CA ALA A 80 5.54 4.52 10.28
C ALA A 80 6.50 4.00 11.35
N SER A 81 7.40 3.08 10.98
CA SER A 81 8.43 2.55 11.89
C SER A 81 9.32 3.66 12.46
N LYS A 82 9.71 4.62 11.61
CA LYS A 82 10.52 5.77 12.03
C LYS A 82 9.77 6.62 13.05
N VAL A 83 8.52 7.03 12.77
CA VAL A 83 7.70 7.81 13.70
C VAL A 83 7.57 7.11 15.05
N LEU A 84 7.31 5.80 15.07
CA LEU A 84 7.21 5.02 16.32
C LEU A 84 8.53 4.93 17.09
N LYS A 85 9.69 4.96 16.41
CA LYS A 85 11.00 4.98 17.07
C LYS A 85 11.32 6.35 17.63
N ASP A 86 11.04 7.40 16.87
CA ASP A 86 11.33 8.79 17.22
C ASP A 86 10.42 9.30 18.35
N PHE A 87 9.23 8.70 18.52
CA PHE A 87 8.26 9.07 19.56
C PHE A 87 8.34 8.21 20.85
N LYS A 88 9.33 7.31 20.94
CA LYS A 88 9.63 6.60 22.20
C LYS A 88 10.36 7.54 23.18
N PRO A 89 10.17 7.34 24.51
CA PRO A 89 10.94 8.08 25.52
C PRO A 89 12.42 7.72 25.49
#